data_AF-A0AAJ4MWE3-F1
#
_entry.id   AF-A0AAJ4MWE3-F1
#
_cell.length_a   1.000
_cell.length_b   1.000
_cell.length_c   1.000
_cell.angle_alpha   90.00
_cell.angle_beta   90.00
_cell.angle_gamma   90.00
#
_symmetry.space_group_name_H-M   'P 1'
#
loop_
_entity.id
_entity.type
_entity.pdbx_description
1 polymer ?
#
loop_
_entity_poly.entity_id
_entity_poly.type
_entity_poly.pdbx_seq_one_letter_code
_entity_poly.pdbx_strand_id
1 'polypeptide(L)'
;MPRKPLLIFLLTLFLTVLQVQWAAPADGYVEEKLSILSPEILGAYPGVLLLFLQAVFARRAMPVPRQTAISTGLLAVYWLLANYVTFDIRVASWSTFSPLEIWAHVLPASVISIAVCAAAYFGLSCFILRQGRAKK
;
A
#
# COMPACT_ATOMS: atom_id res chain seq x y z
N MET A 1 -12.83 -16.17 -14.74
CA MET A 1 -13.34 -14.94 -14.09
C MET A 1 -12.21 -13.91 -13.97
N PRO A 2 -12.02 -13.01 -14.94
CA PRO A 2 -10.96 -11.99 -14.90
C PRO A 2 -11.24 -10.84 -13.90
N ARG A 3 -12.43 -10.80 -13.27
CA ARG A 3 -12.87 -9.66 -12.44
C ARG A 3 -12.21 -9.57 -11.07
N LYS A 4 -11.86 -10.70 -10.43
CA LYS A 4 -11.32 -10.68 -9.05
C LYS A 4 -9.93 -10.03 -8.95
N PRO A 5 -8.95 -10.38 -9.82
CA PRO A 5 -7.65 -9.72 -9.80
C PRO A 5 -7.79 -8.22 -10.07
N LEU A 6 -8.65 -7.82 -11.02
CA LEU A 6 -8.94 -6.42 -11.31
C LEU A 6 -9.50 -5.67 -10.10
N LEU A 7 -10.47 -6.25 -9.37
CA LEU A 7 -11.03 -5.62 -8.17
C LEU A 7 -9.97 -5.45 -7.07
N ILE A 8 -9.09 -6.44 -6.89
CA ILE A 8 -8.01 -6.32 -5.91
C ILE A 8 -7.01 -5.25 -6.34
N PHE A 9 -6.67 -5.17 -7.62
CA PHE A 9 -5.81 -4.11 -8.16
C PHE A 9 -6.41 -2.72 -7.92
N LEU A 10 -7.69 -2.52 -8.26
CA LEU A 10 -8.38 -1.25 -8.02
C LEU A 10 -8.45 -0.90 -6.53
N LEU A 11 -8.69 -1.90 -5.68
CA LEU A 11 -8.65 -1.73 -4.22
C LEU A 11 -7.25 -1.31 -3.74
N THR A 12 -6.19 -1.92 -4.27
CA THR A 12 -4.80 -1.54 -3.96
C THR A 12 -4.52 -0.11 -4.39
N LEU A 13 -4.92 0.30 -5.60
CA LEU A 13 -4.76 1.68 -6.06
C LEU A 13 -5.46 2.65 -5.10
N PHE A 14 -6.76 2.44 -4.86
CA PHE A 14 -7.57 3.31 -4.02
C PHE A 14 -7.00 3.45 -2.60
N LEU A 15 -6.68 2.33 -1.95
CA LEU A 15 -6.17 2.37 -0.58
C LEU A 15 -4.74 2.93 -0.51
N THR A 16 -3.92 2.77 -1.55
CA THR A 16 -2.59 3.37 -1.59
C THR A 16 -2.68 4.89 -1.70
N VAL A 17 -3.54 5.40 -2.60
CA VAL A 17 -3.78 6.84 -2.69
C VAL A 17 -4.29 7.39 -1.36
N LEU A 18 -5.31 6.75 -0.78
CA LEU A 18 -5.88 7.17 0.50
C LEU A 18 -4.85 7.18 1.62
N GLN A 19 -4.06 6.10 1.74
CA GLN A 19 -3.06 5.96 2.78
C GLN A 19 -1.95 7.00 2.65
N VAL A 20 -1.37 7.16 1.46
CA VAL A 20 -0.26 8.09 1.22
C VAL A 20 -0.71 9.53 1.43
N GLN A 21 -1.91 9.89 0.97
CA GLN A 21 -2.46 11.24 1.19
C GLN A 21 -2.75 11.52 2.67
N TRP A 22 -3.22 10.51 3.41
CA TRP A 22 -3.45 10.66 4.85
C TRP A 22 -2.13 10.89 5.60
N ALA A 23 -1.10 10.13 5.29
CA ALA A 23 0.20 10.22 5.97
C ALA A 23 1.12 11.32 5.42
N ALA A 24 0.70 12.05 4.38
CA ALA A 24 1.52 13.09 3.77
C ALA A 24 1.72 14.28 4.73
N PRO A 25 2.92 14.86 4.78
CA PRO A 25 3.16 16.08 5.55
C PRO A 25 2.34 17.25 4.99
N ALA A 26 1.76 18.06 5.87
CA ALA A 26 0.91 19.21 5.51
C ALA A 26 1.71 20.33 4.82
N ASP A 27 2.96 20.54 5.23
CA ASP A 27 3.86 21.56 4.72
C ASP A 27 5.10 20.91 4.08
N GLY A 28 5.41 21.28 2.84
CA GLY A 28 6.61 20.83 2.12
C GLY A 28 6.79 21.56 0.80
N TYR A 29 8.04 21.90 0.45
CA TYR A 29 8.38 22.54 -0.82
C TYR A 29 8.02 21.61 -1.99
N VAL A 30 7.19 22.09 -2.91
CA VAL A 30 6.71 21.33 -4.07
C VAL A 30 7.59 21.66 -5.26
N GLU A 31 8.74 20.98 -5.39
CA GLU A 31 9.44 20.95 -6.67
C GLU A 31 8.73 20.03 -7.66
N GLU A 32 8.73 20.40 -8.95
CA GLU A 32 8.21 19.64 -10.10
C GLU A 32 8.77 18.20 -10.23
N LYS A 33 9.78 17.82 -9.44
CA LYS A 33 10.33 16.45 -9.35
C LYS A 33 9.32 15.40 -8.85
N LEU A 34 8.16 15.80 -8.34
CA LEU A 34 7.12 14.89 -7.84
C LEU A 34 6.30 14.15 -8.92
N SER A 35 6.49 14.44 -10.21
CA SER A 35 5.78 13.75 -11.30
C SER A 35 5.92 12.22 -11.26
N ILE A 36 7.07 11.71 -10.78
CA ILE A 36 7.35 10.26 -10.67
C ILE A 36 6.73 9.63 -9.42
N LEU A 37 6.42 10.45 -8.40
CA LEU A 37 5.81 10.04 -7.13
C LEU A 37 4.31 10.30 -7.09
N SER A 38 3.64 10.29 -8.25
CA SER A 38 2.18 10.42 -8.28
C SER A 38 1.55 9.30 -7.43
N PRO A 39 0.53 9.60 -6.61
CA PRO A 39 -0.12 8.60 -5.76
C PRO A 39 -0.60 7.36 -6.52
N GLU A 40 -0.97 7.54 -7.79
CA GLU A 40 -1.42 6.48 -8.69
C GLU A 40 -0.25 5.58 -9.12
N ILE A 41 0.91 6.15 -9.44
CA ILE A 41 2.12 5.41 -9.78
C ILE A 41 2.59 4.61 -8.55
N LEU A 42 2.53 5.21 -7.36
CA LEU A 42 2.81 4.51 -6.10
C LEU A 42 1.83 3.36 -5.83
N GLY A 43 0.57 3.45 -6.26
CA GLY A 43 -0.37 2.34 -6.20
C GLY A 43 -0.08 1.23 -7.22
N ALA A 44 0.41 1.59 -8.41
CA ALA A 44 0.58 0.65 -9.52
C ALA A 44 1.66 -0.41 -9.26
N TYR A 45 2.82 -0.01 -8.69
CA TYR A 45 3.91 -0.95 -8.36
C TYR A 45 3.49 -2.11 -7.44
N PRO A 46 2.94 -1.84 -6.23
CA PRO A 46 2.47 -2.91 -5.36
C PRO A 46 1.27 -3.63 -5.98
N GLY A 47 0.41 -2.94 -6.74
CA GLY A 47 -0.72 -3.56 -7.44
C GLY A 47 -0.27 -4.66 -8.42
N VAL A 48 0.72 -4.38 -9.28
CA VAL A 48 1.25 -5.36 -10.23
C VAL A 48 1.94 -6.53 -9.51
N LEU A 49 2.74 -6.24 -8.48
CA LEU A 49 3.38 -7.27 -7.66
C LEU A 49 2.33 -8.19 -7.01
N LEU A 50 1.28 -7.63 -6.45
CA LEU A 50 0.21 -8.39 -5.81
C LEU A 50 -0.57 -9.24 -6.81
N LEU A 51 -0.81 -8.75 -8.04
CA LEU A 51 -1.40 -9.55 -9.11
C LEU A 51 -0.54 -10.77 -9.45
N PHE A 52 0.77 -10.57 -9.57
CA PHE A 52 1.72 -11.67 -9.80
C PHE A 52 1.69 -12.69 -8.65
N LEU A 53 1.74 -12.21 -7.41
CA LEU A 53 1.68 -13.06 -6.22
C LEU A 53 0.36 -13.83 -6.14
N GLN A 54 -0.77 -13.23 -6.51
CA GLN A 54 -2.05 -13.94 -6.57
C GLN A 54 -2.01 -15.11 -7.56
N ALA A 55 -1.37 -14.94 -8.72
CA ALA A 55 -1.20 -16.03 -9.68
C ALA A 55 -0.33 -17.16 -9.09
N VAL A 56 0.74 -16.81 -8.36
CA VAL A 56 1.61 -17.78 -7.67
C VAL A 56 0.85 -18.51 -6.55
N PHE A 57 0.09 -17.80 -5.73
CA PHE A 57 -0.70 -18.38 -4.64
C PHE A 57 -1.81 -19.30 -5.16
N ALA A 58 -2.45 -18.93 -6.27
CA ALA A 58 -3.43 -19.77 -6.94
C ALA A 58 -2.82 -21.09 -7.42
N ARG A 59 -1.61 -21.06 -8.01
CA ARG A 59 -0.86 -22.26 -8.42
C ARG A 59 -0.51 -23.16 -7.23
N ARG A 60 -0.21 -22.57 -6.07
CA ARG A 60 0.10 -23.30 -4.83
C ARG A 60 -1.13 -23.70 -4.00
N ALA A 61 -2.34 -23.46 -4.51
CA ALA A 61 -3.60 -23.70 -3.81
C ALA A 61 -3.63 -23.13 -2.37
N MET A 62 -2.96 -21.99 -2.15
CA MET A 62 -2.79 -21.41 -0.83
C MET A 62 -4.15 -20.98 -0.24
N PRO A 63 -4.41 -21.18 1.06
CA PRO A 63 -5.65 -20.72 1.68
C PRO A 63 -5.75 -19.19 1.62
N VAL A 64 -6.94 -18.70 1.27
CA VAL A 64 -7.28 -17.28 1.17
C VAL A 64 -6.78 -16.44 2.36
N PRO A 65 -7.02 -16.78 3.64
CA PRO A 65 -6.56 -15.94 4.74
C PRO A 65 -5.04 -15.76 4.76
N ARG A 66 -4.27 -16.79 4.39
CA ARG A 66 -2.81 -16.72 4.33
C ARG A 66 -2.33 -15.84 3.18
N GLN A 67 -2.92 -16.02 1.99
CA GLN A 67 -2.65 -15.16 0.83
C GLN A 67 -2.92 -13.69 1.16
N THR A 68 -4.08 -13.41 1.78
CA THR A 68 -4.47 -12.04 2.11
C THR A 68 -3.56 -11.47 3.18
N ALA A 69 -3.22 -12.23 4.23
CA ALA A 69 -2.30 -11.78 5.28
C ALA A 69 -0.91 -11.42 4.71
N ILE A 70 -0.34 -12.25 3.84
CA ILE A 70 0.94 -11.97 3.19
C ILE A 70 0.85 -10.70 2.33
N SER A 71 -0.22 -10.60 1.53
CA SER A 71 -0.44 -9.44 0.66
C SER A 71 -0.61 -8.14 1.45
N THR A 72 -1.40 -8.18 2.54
CA THR A 72 -1.59 -7.05 3.45
C THR A 72 -0.29 -6.65 4.12
N GLY A 73 0.50 -7.61 4.62
CA GLY A 73 1.79 -7.34 5.26
C GLY A 73 2.77 -6.66 4.32
N LEU A 74 2.90 -7.17 3.08
CA LEU A 74 3.73 -6.55 2.05
C LEU A 74 3.28 -5.13 1.73
N LEU A 75 1.97 -4.92 1.61
CA LEU A 75 1.40 -3.61 1.30
C LEU A 75 1.61 -2.61 2.45
N ALA A 76 1.49 -3.06 3.71
CA ALA A 76 1.76 -2.22 4.88
C ALA A 76 3.24 -1.79 4.95
N VAL A 77 4.18 -2.70 4.67
CA VAL A 77 5.61 -2.36 4.59
C VAL A 77 5.87 -1.39 3.44
N TYR A 78 5.25 -1.63 2.28
CA TYR A 78 5.36 -0.74 1.13
C TYR A 78 4.88 0.68 1.46
N TRP A 79 3.71 0.82 2.08
CA TRP A 79 3.16 2.10 2.51
C TRP A 79 4.07 2.83 3.51
N LEU A 80 4.62 2.10 4.48
CA LEU A 80 5.55 2.68 5.44
C LEU A 80 6.81 3.25 4.76
N LEU A 81 7.37 2.51 3.79
CA LEU A 81 8.51 2.97 2.99
C LEU A 81 8.14 4.15 2.09
N ALA A 82 6.95 4.14 1.49
CA ALA A 82 6.46 5.24 0.66
C ALA A 82 6.31 6.53 1.47
N ASN A 83 5.78 6.45 2.69
CA ASN A 83 5.68 7.61 3.59
C ASN A 83 7.07 8.11 4.00
N TYR A 84 8.02 7.21 4.29
CA TYR A 84 9.40 7.58 4.59
C TYR A 84 10.04 8.36 3.45
N VAL A 85 9.98 7.82 2.22
CA VAL A 85 10.55 8.47 1.04
C VAL A 85 9.86 9.79 0.74
N THR A 86 8.54 9.86 0.95
CA THR A 86 7.78 11.10 0.76
C THR A 86 8.22 12.18 1.75
N PHE A 87 8.42 11.82 3.02
CA PHE A 87 8.91 12.75 4.05
C PHE A 87 10.36 13.16 3.78
N ASP A 88 11.22 12.21 3.40
CA ASP A 88 12.60 12.46 3.03
C ASP A 88 12.68 13.51 1.91
N ILE A 89 11.95 13.29 0.82
CA ILE A 89 11.93 14.21 -0.32
C ILE A 89 11.28 15.57 0.04
N ARG A 90 10.16 15.57 0.77
CA ARG A 90 9.34 16.78 1.02
C ARG A 90 9.67 17.56 2.29
N VAL A 91 10.58 17.09 3.13
CA VAL A 91 10.87 17.77 4.41
C VAL A 91 12.35 17.65 4.73
N ALA A 92 12.91 16.45 4.62
CA ALA A 92 14.28 16.19 5.04
C ALA A 92 15.34 16.55 3.99
N SER A 93 14.98 16.64 2.70
CA SER A 93 15.93 16.89 1.60
C SER A 93 16.58 18.28 1.64
N TRP A 94 16.00 19.23 2.38
CA TRP A 94 16.55 20.58 2.61
C TRP A 94 16.91 20.85 4.08
N SER A 95 17.02 19.80 4.91
CA SER A 95 17.35 19.90 6.34
C SER A 95 18.38 18.83 6.74
N THR A 96 18.95 18.95 7.93
CA THR A 96 19.97 18.02 8.48
C THR A 96 19.34 16.87 9.27
N PHE A 97 18.21 16.34 8.83
CA PHE A 97 17.58 15.20 9.51
C PHE A 97 18.43 13.94 9.32
N SER A 98 18.71 13.25 10.42
CA SER A 98 19.22 11.89 10.40
C SER A 98 18.10 10.89 10.06
N PRO A 99 18.42 9.68 9.54
CA PRO A 99 17.42 8.66 9.25
C PRO A 99 16.54 8.29 10.46
N LEU A 100 17.11 8.33 11.67
CA LEU A 100 16.38 8.01 12.89
C LEU A 100 15.34 9.07 13.25
N GLU A 101 15.65 10.34 13.03
CA GLU A 101 14.71 11.45 13.25
C GLU A 101 13.57 11.43 12.22
N ILE A 102 13.86 11.08 10.96
CA ILE A 102 12.81 10.88 9.94
C ILE A 102 11.82 9.81 10.42
N TRP A 103 12.32 8.66 10.92
CA TRP A 103 11.44 7.62 11.45
C TRP A 103 10.63 8.07 12.66
N ALA A 104 11.18 8.91 13.53
CA ALA A 104 10.47 9.48 14.66
C ALA A 104 9.24 10.32 14.24
N HIS A 105 9.29 10.96 13.07
CA HIS A 105 8.16 11.69 12.49
C HIS A 105 7.22 10.80 11.68
N VAL A 106 7.77 9.89 10.87
CA VAL A 106 6.99 9.07 9.93
C VAL A 106 6.16 8.02 10.65
N LEU A 107 6.69 7.35 11.69
CA LEU A 107 5.99 6.26 12.36
C LEU A 107 4.66 6.72 12.99
N PRO A 108 4.60 7.78 13.83
CA PRO A 108 3.35 8.23 14.42
C PRO A 108 2.30 8.64 13.38
N ALA A 109 2.72 9.30 12.31
CA ALA A 109 1.83 9.73 11.22
C ALA A 109 1.30 8.53 10.39
N SER A 110 2.06 7.44 10.32
CA SER A 110 1.76 6.29 9.47
C SER A 110 0.97 5.18 10.15
N VAL A 111 1.15 4.98 11.47
CA VAL A 111 0.62 3.78 12.15
C VAL A 111 -0.90 3.66 12.05
N ILE A 112 -1.64 4.75 12.30
CA ILE A 112 -3.11 4.71 12.27
C ILE A 112 -3.63 4.52 10.84
N SER A 113 -3.08 5.27 9.88
CA SER A 113 -3.51 5.18 8.48
C SER A 113 -3.21 3.81 7.89
N ILE A 114 -2.03 3.25 8.16
CA ILE A 114 -1.66 1.88 7.76
C ILE A 114 -2.57 0.86 8.42
N ALA A 115 -2.84 0.95 9.73
CA ALA A 115 -3.71 -0.01 10.42
C ALA A 115 -5.12 -0.04 9.81
N VAL A 116 -5.71 1.12 9.56
CA VAL A 116 -7.05 1.25 8.96
C VAL A 116 -7.05 0.73 7.52
N CYS A 117 -6.11 1.15 6.68
CA CYS A 117 -6.06 0.73 5.28
C CYS A 117 -5.71 -0.75 5.14
N ALA A 118 -4.85 -1.30 6.01
CA ALA A 118 -4.49 -2.72 6.02
C ALA A 118 -5.68 -3.58 6.43
N ALA A 119 -6.45 -3.16 7.45
CA ALA A 119 -7.66 -3.85 7.88
C ALA A 119 -8.71 -3.86 6.76
N ALA A 120 -8.93 -2.71 6.10
CA ALA A 120 -9.83 -2.59 4.96
C ALA A 120 -9.39 -3.49 3.79
N TYR A 121 -8.11 -3.46 3.42
CA TYR A 121 -7.56 -4.30 2.37
C TYR A 121 -7.74 -5.79 2.69
N PHE A 122 -7.43 -6.19 3.93
CA PHE A 122 -7.55 -7.57 4.37
C PHE A 122 -9.00 -8.06 4.34
N GLY A 123 -9.93 -7.30 4.90
CA GLY A 123 -11.35 -7.65 4.94
C GLY A 123 -11.96 -7.78 3.54
N LEU A 124 -11.77 -6.76 2.71
CA LEU A 124 -12.33 -6.72 1.36
C LEU A 124 -11.70 -7.77 0.45
N SER A 125 -10.38 -7.97 0.52
CA SER A 125 -9.71 -9.02 -0.26
C SER A 125 -10.18 -10.42 0.14
N CYS A 126 -10.33 -10.69 1.45
CA CYS A 126 -10.91 -11.95 1.92
C CYS A 126 -12.32 -12.17 1.36
N PHE A 127 -13.16 -11.14 1.36
CA PHE A 127 -14.51 -11.19 0.82
C PHE A 127 -14.52 -11.47 -0.69
N ILE A 128 -13.79 -10.68 -1.48
CA ILE A 128 -13.69 -10.80 -2.95
C ILE A 128 -13.20 -12.20 -3.37
N LEU A 129 -12.17 -12.71 -2.69
CA LEU A 129 -11.60 -14.01 -3.03
C LEU A 129 -12.57 -15.16 -2.68
N ARG A 130 -13.31 -15.06 -1.56
CA ARG A 130 -14.28 -16.08 -1.11
C ARG A 130 -15.55 -16.16 -1.96
N GLN A 131 -16.01 -15.07 -2.57
CA GLN A 131 -17.27 -15.02 -3.34
C GLN A 131 -17.41 -16.01 -4.53
N GLY A 132 -16.35 -16.77 -4.88
CA GLY A 132 -16.42 -17.81 -5.92
C GLY A 132 -16.20 -19.24 -5.43
N ARG A 133 -15.98 -19.44 -4.12
CA ARG A 133 -15.82 -20.78 -3.52
C ARG A 133 -17.15 -21.36 -3.02
N ALA A 134 -18.11 -20.51 -2.69
CA ALA A 134 -19.43 -20.91 -2.16
C ALA A 134 -20.40 -21.50 -3.21
N LYS A 135 -19.97 -21.68 -4.47
CA LYS A 135 -20.76 -22.29 -5.55
C LYS A 135 -20.22 -23.65 -6.00
N LYS A 136 -19.47 -24.35 -5.15
CA LYS A 136 -19.08 -25.75 -5.38
C LYS A 136 -19.70 -26.63 -4.31
#